data_AF-H8MFB4-F1
#
_entry.id   AF-H8MFB4-F1
#
_cell.length_a   1.000
_cell.length_b   1.000
_cell.length_c   1.000
_cell.angle_alpha   90.00
_cell.angle_beta   90.00
_cell.angle_gamma   90.00
#
_symmetry.space_group_name_H-M   'P 1'
#
loop_
_entity.id
_entity.type
_entity.pdbx_description
1 polymer ?
#
loop_
_entity_poly.entity_id
_entity_poly.type
_entity_poly.pdbx_seq_one_letter_code
_entity_poly.pdbx_strand_id
1 'polypeptide(L)'
;MSAPFDLEALRVRAVTAAPATKEPPPRHGPGELFLKGPIPWNWMAAALSLSGKTLHVGVVLWHLAGMKKSAEVSLSLKSLERYGLSRWAAARGLQSLEDQGLALLDRGRGRKARVTLVGTTTFNSEESP
;
A
#
# COMPACT_ATOMS: atom_id res chain seq x y z
N MET A 1 -42.02 39.57 17.79
CA MET A 1 -41.71 38.89 19.07
C MET A 1 -40.97 37.61 18.72
N SER A 2 -39.64 37.59 18.83
CA SER A 2 -38.83 36.39 18.53
C SER A 2 -38.82 35.51 19.76
N ALA A 3 -39.12 34.22 19.61
CA ALA A 3 -39.01 33.27 20.71
C ALA A 3 -37.55 33.22 21.22
N PRO A 4 -37.32 33.12 22.53
CA PRO A 4 -35.97 33.06 23.09
C PRO A 4 -35.29 31.77 22.65
N PHE A 5 -34.00 31.90 22.30
CA PHE A 5 -33.13 30.77 21.97
C PHE A 5 -32.96 29.89 23.20
N ASP A 6 -33.52 28.68 23.18
CA ASP A 6 -33.48 27.76 24.31
C ASP A 6 -32.14 27.00 24.32
N LEU A 7 -31.25 27.43 25.21
CA LEU A 7 -29.93 26.83 25.42
C LEU A 7 -30.01 25.45 26.09
N GLU A 8 -31.09 25.13 26.78
CA GLU A 8 -31.26 23.82 27.42
C GLU A 8 -31.52 22.71 26.39
N ALA A 9 -32.19 23.05 25.28
CA ALA A 9 -32.37 22.13 24.15
C ALA A 9 -31.05 21.74 23.45
N LEU A 10 -29.98 22.53 23.64
CA LEU A 10 -28.63 22.31 23.10
C LEU A 10 -27.69 21.60 24.06
N ARG A 11 -28.13 21.24 25.27
CA ARG A 11 -27.32 20.43 26.19
C ARG A 11 -27.18 19.02 25.63
N VAL A 12 -26.09 18.80 24.90
CA VAL A 12 -25.58 17.46 24.59
C VAL A 12 -25.37 16.76 25.92
N ARG A 13 -26.17 15.73 26.19
CA ARG A 13 -25.95 14.83 27.31
C ARG A 13 -24.49 14.40 27.22
N ALA A 14 -23.68 14.78 28.20
CA ALA A 14 -22.30 14.33 28.28
C ALA A 14 -22.35 12.81 28.42
N VAL A 15 -22.35 12.11 27.29
CA VAL A 15 -21.93 10.72 27.24
C VAL A 15 -20.51 10.81 27.73
N THR A 16 -20.27 10.31 28.93
CA THR A 16 -18.93 10.09 29.44
C THR A 16 -18.29 9.05 28.52
N ALA A 17 -17.84 9.50 27.35
CA ALA A 17 -16.93 8.73 26.54
C ALA A 17 -15.72 8.53 27.42
N ALA A 18 -15.53 7.30 27.89
CA ALA A 18 -14.30 6.91 28.54
C ALA A 18 -13.14 7.40 27.65
N PRO A 19 -12.05 7.94 28.24
CA PRO A 19 -10.92 8.39 27.43
C PRO A 19 -10.49 7.24 26.53
N ALA A 20 -10.62 7.42 25.22
CA ALA A 20 -10.19 6.42 24.26
C ALA A 20 -8.70 6.18 24.52
N THR A 21 -8.37 5.04 25.14
CA THR A 21 -7.00 4.56 25.22
C THR A 21 -6.48 4.53 23.80
N LYS A 22 -5.34 5.19 23.56
CA LYS A 22 -4.66 5.15 22.26
C LYS A 22 -4.14 3.72 22.06
N GLU A 23 -5.02 2.81 21.70
CA GLU A 23 -4.64 1.45 21.39
C GLU A 23 -3.73 1.49 20.15
N PRO A 24 -2.56 0.84 20.19
CA PRO A 24 -1.72 0.74 19.02
C PRO A 24 -2.48 -0.03 17.92
N PRO A 25 -2.15 0.19 16.65
CA PRO A 25 -2.77 -0.56 15.57
C PRO A 25 -2.56 -2.07 15.79
N PRO A 26 -3.54 -2.90 15.39
CA PRO A 26 -3.46 -4.34 15.54
C PRO A 26 -2.20 -4.88 14.87
N ARG A 27 -1.52 -5.80 15.55
CA ARG A 27 -0.32 -6.48 15.06
C ARG A 27 -0.70 -7.84 14.50
N HIS A 28 0.08 -8.31 13.53
CA HIS A 28 -0.06 -9.67 13.00
C HIS A 28 0.22 -10.70 14.09
N GLY A 29 -0.57 -11.77 14.11
CA GLY A 29 -0.38 -12.91 14.98
C GLY A 29 0.71 -13.87 14.49
N PRO A 30 1.07 -14.89 15.30
CA PRO A 30 1.98 -15.95 14.88
C PRO A 30 1.47 -16.68 13.64
N GLY A 31 2.28 -16.75 12.58
CA GLY A 31 1.94 -17.44 11.33
C GLY A 31 1.10 -16.64 10.32
N GLU A 32 0.69 -15.42 10.68
CA GLU A 32 -0.04 -14.53 9.76
C GLU A 32 0.91 -13.85 8.76
N LEU A 33 0.38 -13.58 7.56
CA LEU A 33 1.12 -12.81 6.56
C LEU A 33 1.16 -11.34 6.95
N PHE A 34 2.33 -10.72 6.79
CA PHE A 34 2.51 -9.29 6.99
C PHE A 34 3.29 -8.66 5.84
N LEU A 35 3.16 -7.34 5.73
CA LEU A 35 3.93 -6.54 4.79
C LEU A 35 5.23 -6.12 5.46
N LYS A 36 6.35 -6.66 5.00
CA LYS A 36 7.66 -6.36 5.57
C LYS A 36 8.15 -4.99 5.09
N GLY A 37 8.53 -4.11 6.01
CA GLY A 37 9.11 -2.80 5.70
C GLY A 37 10.63 -2.86 5.43
N PRO A 38 11.27 -1.75 5.00
CA PRO A 38 10.69 -0.43 4.71
C PRO A 38 10.17 -0.32 3.27
N ILE A 39 8.97 0.22 3.11
CA ILE A 39 8.42 0.59 1.80
C ILE A 39 8.53 2.11 1.70
N PRO A 40 9.27 2.67 0.71
CA PRO A 40 9.38 4.11 0.56
C PRO A 40 7.99 4.75 0.42
N TRP A 41 7.69 5.77 1.23
CA TRP A 41 6.37 6.41 1.18
C TRP A 41 6.11 7.06 -0.18
N ASN A 42 7.12 7.69 -0.79
CA ASN A 42 7.02 8.29 -2.12
C ASN A 42 6.64 7.24 -3.19
N TRP A 43 7.21 6.04 -3.08
CA TRP A 43 6.85 4.92 -3.95
C TRP A 43 5.38 4.54 -3.77
N MET A 44 4.92 4.45 -2.51
CA MET A 44 3.54 4.10 -2.18
C MET A 44 2.55 5.19 -2.65
N ALA A 45 2.88 6.46 -2.44
CA ALA A 45 2.08 7.60 -2.89
C ALA A 45 1.95 7.63 -4.43
N ALA A 46 3.05 7.35 -5.15
CA ALA A 46 3.03 7.22 -6.60
C ALA A 46 2.19 6.02 -7.05
N ALA A 47 2.24 4.88 -6.35
CA ALA A 47 1.39 3.74 -6.67
C ALA A 47 -0.10 3.98 -6.35
N LEU A 48 -0.40 4.80 -5.33
CA LEU A 48 -1.75 5.19 -4.89
C LEU A 48 -2.45 6.13 -5.88
N SER A 49 -1.70 6.99 -6.57
CA SER A 49 -2.26 7.90 -7.58
C SER A 49 -2.69 7.16 -8.86
N LEU A 50 -2.24 5.91 -9.04
CA LEU A 50 -2.55 5.09 -10.20
C LEU A 50 -3.91 4.40 -10.03
N SER A 51 -4.71 4.46 -11.08
CA SER A 51 -6.06 3.89 -11.08
C SER A 51 -6.07 2.35 -11.15
N GLY A 52 -7.21 1.75 -10.80
CA GLY A 52 -7.47 0.32 -10.99
C GLY A 52 -6.95 -0.56 -9.85
N LYS A 53 -6.10 -1.53 -10.18
CA LYS A 53 -5.56 -2.53 -9.23
C LYS A 53 -4.04 -2.44 -9.08
N THR A 54 -3.46 -1.32 -9.50
CA THR A 54 -2.01 -1.08 -9.52
C THR A 54 -1.42 -1.13 -8.12
N LEU A 55 -2.03 -0.45 -7.14
CA LEU A 55 -1.63 -0.54 -5.74
C LEU A 55 -1.69 -1.98 -5.21
N HIS A 56 -2.74 -2.74 -5.56
CA HIS A 56 -2.90 -4.11 -5.09
C HIS A 56 -1.75 -5.00 -5.59
N VAL A 57 -1.39 -4.86 -6.87
CA VAL A 57 -0.20 -5.51 -7.44
C VAL A 57 1.06 -5.09 -6.68
N GLY A 58 1.22 -3.79 -6.44
CA GLY A 58 2.35 -3.23 -5.69
C GLY A 58 2.51 -3.82 -4.28
N VAL A 59 1.42 -3.89 -3.52
CA VAL A 59 1.42 -4.49 -2.16
C VAL A 59 1.84 -5.95 -2.21
N VAL A 60 1.33 -6.72 -3.17
CA VAL A 60 1.73 -8.13 -3.34
C VAL A 60 3.21 -8.25 -3.71
N LEU A 61 3.73 -7.39 -4.58
CA LEU A 61 5.15 -7.37 -4.93
C LEU A 61 6.02 -7.11 -3.70
N TRP A 62 5.70 -6.10 -2.89
CA TRP A 62 6.44 -5.79 -1.66
C TRP A 62 6.35 -6.91 -0.63
N HIS A 63 5.18 -7.55 -0.49
CA HIS A 63 5.03 -8.73 0.35
C HIS A 63 5.96 -9.88 -0.11
N LEU A 64 5.96 -10.20 -1.41
CA LEU A 64 6.82 -11.23 -1.98
C LEU A 64 8.32 -10.87 -1.88
N ALA A 65 8.67 -9.61 -2.09
CA ALA A 65 10.03 -9.10 -1.94
C ALA A 65 10.51 -9.22 -0.48
N GLY A 66 9.64 -8.89 0.47
CA GLY A 66 9.89 -9.04 1.90
C GLY A 66 10.10 -10.49 2.34
N MET A 67 9.32 -11.43 1.77
CA MET A 67 9.49 -12.87 1.98
C MET A 67 10.80 -13.38 1.39
N LYS A 68 11.14 -12.97 0.16
CA LYS A 68 12.38 -13.38 -0.53
C LYS A 68 13.63 -12.65 -0.05
N LYS A 69 13.48 -11.56 0.73
CA LYS A 69 14.54 -10.63 1.10
C LYS A 69 15.30 -10.09 -0.12
N SER A 70 14.59 -9.87 -1.23
CA SER A 70 15.15 -9.38 -2.49
C SER A 70 14.17 -8.42 -3.16
N ALA A 71 14.69 -7.35 -3.76
CA ALA A 71 13.91 -6.42 -4.58
C ALA A 71 13.42 -7.07 -5.89
N GLU A 72 14.03 -8.19 -6.28
CA GLU A 72 13.71 -8.91 -7.48
C GLU A 72 12.78 -10.11 -7.19
N VAL A 73 11.61 -10.11 -7.83
CA VAL A 73 10.57 -11.11 -7.64
C VAL A 73 10.19 -11.72 -8.98
N SER A 74 10.53 -12.98 -9.18
CA SER A 74 9.92 -13.78 -10.25
C SER A 74 8.52 -14.24 -9.83
N LEU A 75 7.50 -13.94 -10.64
CA LEU A 75 6.11 -14.32 -10.38
C LEU A 75 5.38 -14.71 -11.67
N SER A 76 4.34 -15.53 -11.51
CA SER A 76 3.39 -15.86 -12.57
C SER A 76 2.13 -15.04 -12.37
N LEU A 77 1.55 -14.50 -13.45
CA LEU A 77 0.27 -13.79 -13.35
C LEU A 77 -0.84 -14.65 -12.74
N LYS A 78 -0.82 -15.97 -12.99
CA LYS A 78 -1.76 -16.93 -12.37
C LYS A 78 -1.58 -17.02 -10.86
N SER A 79 -0.35 -16.88 -10.36
CA SER A 79 -0.10 -16.90 -8.91
C SER A 79 -0.66 -15.67 -8.18
N LEU A 80 -1.04 -14.61 -8.90
CA LEU A 80 -1.66 -13.42 -8.32
C LEU A 80 -3.18 -13.58 -8.11
N GLU A 81 -3.81 -14.58 -8.74
CA GLU A 81 -5.24 -14.86 -8.57
C GLU A 81 -5.62 -15.21 -7.14
N ARG A 82 -4.70 -15.85 -6.38
CA ARG A 82 -4.89 -16.13 -4.95
C ARG A 82 -5.04 -14.85 -4.09
N TYR A 83 -4.60 -13.70 -4.60
CA TYR A 83 -4.74 -12.39 -3.98
C TYR A 83 -5.92 -11.59 -4.55
N GLY A 84 -6.84 -12.25 -5.28
CA GLY A 84 -8.00 -11.62 -5.90
C GLY A 84 -7.69 -10.79 -7.15
N LEU A 85 -6.48 -10.93 -7.72
CA LEU A 85 -6.07 -10.22 -8.92
C LEU A 85 -6.25 -11.10 -10.15
N SER A 86 -7.17 -10.73 -11.04
CA SER A 86 -7.27 -11.39 -12.33
C SER A 86 -5.97 -11.19 -13.13
N ARG A 87 -5.65 -12.15 -14.00
CA ARG A 87 -4.49 -12.07 -14.90
C ARG A 87 -4.38 -10.72 -15.62
N TRP A 88 -5.51 -10.19 -16.10
CA TRP A 88 -5.57 -8.93 -16.84
C TRP A 88 -5.36 -7.71 -15.94
N ALA A 89 -5.93 -7.71 -14.73
CA ALA A 89 -5.71 -6.64 -13.76
C ALA A 89 -4.26 -6.62 -13.28
N ALA A 90 -3.68 -7.80 -13.04
CA ALA A 90 -2.27 -7.95 -12.69
C ALA A 90 -1.35 -7.45 -13.81
N ALA A 91 -1.59 -7.86 -15.07
CA ALA A 91 -0.80 -7.41 -16.21
C ALA A 91 -0.85 -5.88 -16.39
N ARG A 92 -2.05 -5.27 -16.30
CA ARG A 92 -2.21 -3.81 -16.40
C ARG A 92 -1.58 -3.06 -15.24
N GLY A 93 -1.72 -3.56 -14.02
CA GLY A 93 -1.09 -2.98 -12.85
C GLY A 93 0.43 -3.04 -12.93
N LEU A 94 0.99 -4.17 -13.34
CA LEU A 94 2.42 -4.32 -13.59
C LEU A 94 2.92 -3.34 -14.66
N GLN A 95 2.18 -3.18 -15.76
CA GLN A 95 2.52 -2.18 -16.79
C GLN A 95 2.47 -0.76 -16.22
N SER A 96 1.44 -0.41 -15.45
CA SER A 96 1.31 0.93 -14.87
C SER A 96 2.43 1.26 -13.88
N LEU A 97 2.91 0.26 -13.13
CA LEU A 97 4.08 0.43 -12.26
C LEU A 97 5.37 0.64 -13.06
N GLU A 98 5.51 -0.07 -14.18
CA GLU A 98 6.65 0.09 -15.10
C GLU A 98 6.67 1.48 -15.74
N ASP A 99 5.53 1.93 -16.25
CA ASP A 99 5.38 3.21 -16.93
C ASP A 99 5.69 4.40 -16.00
N GLN A 100 5.51 4.22 -14.69
CA GLN A 100 5.85 5.22 -13.65
C GLN A 100 7.25 5.04 -13.06
N GLY A 101 8.05 4.09 -13.55
CA GLY A 101 9.40 3.82 -13.05
C GLY A 101 9.43 3.25 -11.63
N LEU A 102 8.31 2.74 -11.12
CA LEU A 102 8.19 2.15 -9.77
C LEU A 102 8.67 0.70 -9.74
N ALA A 103 8.66 0.02 -10.88
CA ALA A 103 9.18 -1.32 -11.05
C ALA A 103 9.78 -1.51 -12.45
N LEU A 104 10.77 -2.39 -12.58
CA LEU A 104 11.29 -2.84 -13.88
C LEU A 104 10.73 -4.24 -14.17
N LEU A 105 10.23 -4.47 -15.38
CA LEU A 105 9.72 -5.78 -15.79
C LEU A 105 10.61 -6.39 -16.87
N ASP A 106 11.07 -7.61 -16.63
CA ASP A 106 11.65 -8.46 -17.65
C ASP A 106 10.64 -9.57 -18.01
N ARG A 107 10.15 -9.50 -19.26
CA ARG A 107 9.18 -10.42 -19.85
C ARG A 107 9.84 -11.27 -20.94
N GLY A 108 10.57 -12.30 -20.54
CA GLY A 108 11.08 -13.32 -21.47
C GLY A 108 9.97 -14.25 -22.01
N ARG A 109 9.98 -14.54 -23.31
CA ARG A 109 9.07 -15.54 -23.91
C ARG A 109 9.25 -16.90 -23.22
N GLY A 110 8.16 -17.49 -22.73
CA GLY A 110 8.16 -18.80 -22.06
C GLY A 110 8.72 -18.82 -20.64
N ARG A 111 9.05 -17.66 -20.05
CA ARG A 111 9.62 -17.56 -18.69
C ARG A 111 8.66 -16.83 -17.75
N LYS A 112 8.84 -17.03 -16.44
CA LYS A 112 8.13 -16.25 -15.42
C LYS A 112 8.56 -14.78 -15.54
N ALA A 113 7.61 -13.86 -15.42
CA ALA A 113 7.93 -12.44 -15.39
C ALA A 113 8.80 -12.16 -14.17
N ARG A 114 9.90 -11.43 -14.38
CA ARG A 114 10.80 -10.98 -13.33
C ARG A 114 10.54 -9.50 -13.12
N VAL A 115 10.21 -9.13 -11.89
CA VAL A 115 9.88 -7.76 -11.51
C VAL A 115 10.89 -7.28 -10.49
N THR A 116 11.55 -6.16 -10.76
CA THR A 116 12.49 -5.53 -9.82
C THR A 116 11.84 -4.27 -9.27
N LEU A 117 11.65 -4.22 -7.96
CA LEU A 117 11.16 -3.02 -7.28
C LEU A 117 12.24 -1.94 -7.29
N VAL A 118 11.86 -0.73 -7.69
CA VAL A 118 12.73 0.43 -7.66
C VAL A 118 12.41 1.23 -6.42
N GLY A 119 13.33 1.29 -5.46
CA GLY A 119 13.18 2.18 -4.31
C GLY A 119 13.34 3.62 -4.79
N THR A 120 12.30 4.44 -4.70
CA THR A 120 12.45 5.90 -4.76
C THR A 120 13.07 6.37 -3.45
N THR A 121 14.33 6.02 -3.22
CA THR A 121 15.18 6.71 -2.27
C THR A 121 15.49 8.05 -2.91
N THR A 122 14.66 9.06 -2.63
CA THR A 122 15.14 10.43 -2.75
C THR A 122 16.38 10.49 -1.87
N PHE A 123 17.55 10.64 -2.50
CA PHE A 123 18.77 10.97 -1.78
C PHE A 123 18.47 12.27 -1.04
N ASN A 124 18.36 12.21 0.28
CA ASN A 124 18.36 13.40 1.11
C ASN A 124 19.80 13.91 1.08
N SER A 125 20.15 14.68 0.05
CA SER A 125 21.36 15.48 0.05
C SER A 125 21.30 16.40 1.26
N GLU A 126 22.38 16.34 2.03
CA GLU A 126 22.70 17.24 3.12
C GLU A 126 22.46 18.69 2.70
N GLU A 127 21.67 19.43 3.48
CA GLU A 127 21.78 20.89 3.55
C GLU A 127 21.44 21.30 4.99
N SER A 128 22.44 21.19 5.87
CA SER A 128 22.60 22.12 6.99
C SER A 128 23.26 23.38 6.43
N PRO A 129 22.83 24.58 6.86
CA PRO A 129 23.37 25.15 8.09
C PRO A 129 22.31 25.70 9.07
#